data_AF-A0A811RUB5-F1
#
_entry.id   AF-A0A811RUB5-F1
#
_cell.length_a   1.000
_cell.length_b   1.000
_cell.length_c   1.000
_cell.angle_alpha   90.00
_cell.angle_beta   90.00
_cell.angle_gamma   90.00
#
_symmetry.space_group_name_H-M   'P 1'
#
loop_
_entity.id
_entity.type
_entity.pdbx_description
1 polymer ?
#
loop_
_entity_poly.entity_id
_entity_poly.type
_entity_poly.pdbx_seq_one_letter_code
_entity_poly.pdbx_strand_id
1 'polypeptide(L)'
;MGTGALAVAAPAPDRANKQRRAGGAHLWKKALLHFSLCFVMGFFTGFAPSSSSSWKADTTPHPLHRPGDRLAASRVAIDARASLLPSPPAAAGDALSAAAAGGGGATVDVGDDDEDGAAGQRRLLIVVTTTRSGPGERRRRRGELLRLAHTLRLVPPPVVWVVVEPAADGPATAEVLRGTGVMYRHLAFKPEENFTTAEAEAHAQRNAALAHVEKHRLAGVLHFADAAGVYDVGFFDQIRQIEAFGTWPVATMSAAEKKVVVEGPLCSASKVVGWFSRDFNDGTTRSVTYNMEADLNPAGAAGTRAHTIDVSGFAFNSSILWDPERWGRPTSLPDTSQDSIKFVQEVVLEDRAKLKGIPSDCSQIMVWQYSMPSSQ
;
A
#
# COMPACT_ATOMS: atom_id res chain seq x y z
N MET A 1 74.18 17.83 -4.58
CA MET A 1 73.80 18.97 -3.72
C MET A 1 73.06 19.98 -4.59
N GLY A 2 71.90 20.47 -4.16
CA GLY A 2 71.22 21.59 -4.82
C GLY A 2 69.78 21.29 -5.26
N THR A 3 68.87 21.32 -4.30
CA THR A 3 67.41 21.42 -4.43
C THR A 3 66.97 22.68 -5.18
N GLY A 4 65.85 22.63 -5.90
CA GLY A 4 65.19 23.84 -6.44
C GLY A 4 63.72 23.59 -6.78
N ALA A 5 62.84 24.12 -5.94
CA ALA A 5 61.39 23.98 -5.98
C ALA A 5 60.73 24.85 -7.07
N LEU A 6 59.65 24.33 -7.68
CA LEU A 6 58.72 25.08 -8.51
C LEU A 6 57.69 25.79 -7.61
N ALA A 7 57.55 27.11 -7.77
CA ALA A 7 56.41 27.87 -7.27
C ALA A 7 55.72 28.58 -8.46
N VAL A 8 54.41 28.41 -8.51
CA VAL A 8 53.46 28.93 -9.51
C VAL A 8 53.14 30.39 -9.20
N ALA A 9 53.07 31.24 -10.23
CA ALA A 9 52.33 32.50 -10.18
C ALA A 9 51.80 32.86 -11.57
N ALA A 10 50.53 33.27 -11.62
CA ALA A 10 49.80 33.88 -12.74
C ALA A 10 49.07 35.12 -12.18
N PRO A 11 48.36 35.97 -12.96
CA PRO A 11 48.44 36.32 -14.39
C PRO A 11 48.46 37.86 -14.62
N ALA A 12 48.46 38.32 -15.88
CA ALA A 12 48.02 39.68 -16.25
C ALA A 12 47.21 39.66 -17.57
N PRO A 13 46.19 40.53 -17.76
CA PRO A 13 45.21 40.41 -18.85
C PRO A 13 45.51 41.33 -20.04
N ASP A 14 45.13 40.90 -21.24
CA ASP A 14 45.27 41.69 -22.46
C ASP A 14 43.92 42.16 -23.02
N ARG A 15 43.93 43.38 -23.55
CA ARG A 15 42.76 44.14 -24.03
C ARG A 15 42.47 43.89 -25.51
N ALA A 16 41.22 44.20 -25.85
CA ALA A 16 40.67 44.57 -27.16
C ALA A 16 40.04 43.45 -28.00
N ASN A 17 38.73 43.55 -28.27
CA ASN A 17 38.26 44.23 -29.48
C ASN A 17 36.75 44.55 -29.40
N LYS A 18 36.37 45.77 -29.77
CA LYS A 18 35.01 46.30 -29.71
C LYS A 18 34.63 46.73 -31.12
N GLN A 19 33.95 45.88 -31.88
CA GLN A 19 33.18 46.35 -33.03
C GLN A 19 32.10 45.36 -33.49
N ARG A 20 30.95 45.92 -33.87
CA ARG A 20 29.77 45.33 -34.56
C ARG A 20 28.58 44.86 -33.69
N ARG A 21 27.85 45.84 -33.13
CA ARG A 21 26.38 45.80 -33.00
C ARG A 21 25.77 46.60 -34.16
N ALA A 22 24.95 45.97 -35.02
CA ALA A 22 23.93 46.68 -35.83
C ALA A 22 22.91 45.77 -36.57
N GLY A 23 22.82 44.45 -36.33
CA GLY A 23 21.93 43.55 -37.12
C GLY A 23 20.81 42.81 -36.38
N GLY A 24 20.87 42.68 -35.05
CA GLY A 24 20.03 41.70 -34.31
C GLY A 24 18.64 42.17 -33.85
N ALA A 25 18.38 43.48 -33.84
CA ALA A 25 17.19 44.02 -33.16
C ALA A 25 15.86 43.78 -33.91
N HIS A 26 15.90 43.61 -35.23
CA HIS A 26 14.69 43.50 -36.06
C HIS A 26 14.18 42.06 -36.24
N LEU A 27 15.05 41.07 -36.03
CA LEU A 27 14.72 39.64 -36.12
C LEU A 27 14.01 39.14 -34.86
N TRP A 28 14.44 39.61 -33.69
CA TRP A 28 13.85 39.18 -32.41
C TRP A 28 12.43 39.73 -32.21
N LYS A 29 12.15 40.93 -32.73
CA LYS A 29 10.80 41.50 -32.74
C LYS A 29 9.83 40.71 -33.61
N LYS A 30 10.28 40.16 -34.74
CA LYS A 30 9.46 39.28 -35.61
C LYS A 30 9.21 37.92 -34.96
N ALA A 31 10.20 37.36 -34.26
CA ALA A 31 10.03 36.12 -33.52
C ALA A 31 9.03 36.25 -32.36
N LEU A 32 9.11 37.34 -31.58
CA LEU A 32 8.19 37.62 -30.47
C LEU A 32 6.73 37.75 -30.94
N LEU A 33 6.49 38.40 -32.08
CA LEU A 33 5.14 38.50 -32.67
C LEU A 33 4.59 37.15 -33.13
N HIS A 34 5.43 36.29 -33.71
CA HIS A 34 5.02 34.93 -34.10
C HIS A 34 4.73 34.04 -32.88
N PHE A 35 5.56 34.10 -31.84
CA PHE A 35 5.31 33.36 -30.61
C PHE A 35 4.05 33.84 -29.88
N SER A 36 3.78 35.16 -29.86
CA SER A 36 2.54 35.68 -29.26
C SER A 36 1.29 35.29 -30.07
N LEU A 37 1.38 35.26 -31.40
CA LEU A 37 0.25 34.87 -32.26
C LEU A 37 -0.11 33.39 -32.07
N CYS A 38 0.88 32.49 -32.01
CA CYS A 38 0.66 31.08 -31.73
C CYS A 38 0.09 30.83 -30.33
N PHE A 39 0.54 31.60 -29.33
CA PHE A 39 0.02 31.50 -27.97
C PHE A 39 -1.45 31.93 -27.88
N VAL A 40 -1.85 33.02 -28.54
CA VAL A 40 -3.24 33.48 -28.57
C VAL A 40 -4.14 32.50 -29.33
N MET A 41 -3.69 31.96 -30.48
CA MET A 41 -4.41 30.90 -31.20
C MET A 41 -4.61 29.65 -30.32
N GLY A 42 -3.55 29.18 -29.65
CA GLY A 42 -3.61 28.02 -28.76
C GLY A 42 -4.54 28.22 -27.55
N PHE A 43 -4.51 29.42 -26.95
CA PHE A 43 -5.33 29.78 -25.79
C PHE A 43 -6.83 29.76 -26.12
N PHE A 44 -7.23 30.23 -27.31
CA PHE A 44 -8.64 30.18 -27.73
C PHE A 44 -9.09 28.81 -28.26
N THR A 45 -8.18 27.99 -28.81
CA THR A 45 -8.50 26.60 -29.16
C THR A 45 -8.65 25.68 -27.94
N GLY A 46 -8.11 26.06 -26.77
CA GLY A 46 -8.21 25.29 -25.53
C GLY A 46 -9.56 25.38 -24.80
N PHE A 47 -10.45 26.28 -25.22
CA PHE A 47 -11.78 26.49 -24.62
C PHE A 47 -12.95 26.17 -25.57
N ALA A 48 -12.71 25.52 -26.70
CA ALA A 48 -13.78 24.99 -27.55
C ALA A 48 -14.31 23.66 -26.98
N PRO A 49 -15.62 23.51 -26.69
CA PRO A 49 -16.17 22.22 -26.27
C PRO A 49 -16.10 21.26 -27.47
N SER A 50 -15.25 20.24 -27.37
CA SER A 50 -15.18 19.19 -28.39
C SER A 50 -16.44 18.32 -28.28
N SER A 51 -17.36 18.54 -29.21
CA SER A 51 -18.50 17.66 -29.48
C SER A 51 -18.00 16.25 -29.78
N SER A 52 -18.45 15.29 -28.98
CA SER A 52 -18.20 13.87 -29.18
C SER A 52 -18.93 13.38 -30.43
N SER A 53 -18.19 13.15 -31.51
CA SER A 53 -18.66 12.24 -32.55
C SER A 53 -18.35 10.82 -32.06
N SER A 54 -19.41 10.06 -31.77
CA SER A 54 -19.37 8.62 -31.52
C SER A 54 -19.40 7.90 -32.86
N TRP A 55 -18.32 7.19 -33.17
CA TRP A 55 -18.17 6.37 -34.37
C TRP A 55 -18.50 4.96 -33.90
N LYS A 56 -19.76 4.59 -34.10
CA LYS A 56 -20.25 3.23 -33.87
C LYS A 56 -19.65 2.33 -34.95
N ALA A 57 -18.64 1.55 -34.58
CA ALA A 57 -18.32 0.33 -35.31
C ALA A 57 -19.30 -0.74 -34.86
N ASP A 58 -20.18 -1.11 -35.78
CA ASP A 58 -21.16 -2.18 -35.66
C ASP A 58 -20.41 -3.52 -35.72
N THR A 59 -20.34 -4.22 -34.59
CA THR A 59 -20.00 -5.65 -34.56
C THR A 59 -21.01 -6.36 -33.68
N THR A 60 -22.01 -6.93 -34.34
CA THR A 60 -22.94 -7.90 -33.77
C THR A 60 -22.20 -9.11 -33.17
N PRO A 61 -22.58 -9.58 -31.97
CA PRO A 61 -21.96 -10.71 -31.29
C PRO A 61 -22.58 -12.05 -31.69
N HIS A 62 -21.76 -13.10 -31.78
CA HIS A 62 -22.23 -14.48 -31.76
C HIS A 62 -22.24 -15.00 -30.30
N PRO A 63 -23.35 -15.61 -29.82
CA PRO A 63 -23.42 -16.14 -28.47
C PRO A 63 -23.06 -17.62 -28.45
N LEU A 64 -22.22 -18.03 -27.49
CA LEU A 64 -22.32 -19.37 -26.92
C LEU A 64 -22.20 -19.30 -25.40
N HIS A 65 -23.28 -19.75 -24.79
CA HIS A 65 -23.58 -19.80 -23.38
C HIS A 65 -23.01 -21.11 -22.79
N ARG A 66 -22.37 -21.04 -21.63
CA ARG A 66 -22.63 -22.01 -20.55
C ARG A 66 -22.16 -21.47 -19.19
N PRO A 67 -23.07 -21.30 -18.21
CA PRO A 67 -22.73 -20.99 -16.82
C PRO A 67 -22.59 -22.29 -16.02
N GLY A 68 -21.63 -22.35 -15.11
CA GLY A 68 -21.48 -23.49 -14.21
C GLY A 68 -20.19 -23.43 -13.42
N ASP A 69 -20.19 -22.65 -12.33
CA ASP A 69 -19.81 -23.12 -10.99
C ASP A 69 -19.72 -21.92 -10.05
N ARG A 70 -20.83 -21.67 -9.37
CA ARG A 70 -20.86 -20.84 -8.16
C ARG A 70 -20.16 -21.64 -7.06
N LEU A 71 -18.89 -21.36 -6.82
CA LEU A 71 -18.21 -21.83 -5.62
C LEU A 71 -18.86 -21.14 -4.41
N ALA A 72 -19.45 -21.98 -3.57
CA ALA A 72 -20.11 -21.61 -2.33
C ALA A 72 -19.14 -20.87 -1.41
N ALA A 73 -19.43 -19.60 -1.12
CA ALA A 73 -18.84 -18.93 0.02
C ALA A 73 -19.34 -19.62 1.30
N SER A 74 -18.43 -20.27 2.02
CA SER A 74 -18.70 -20.83 3.34
C SER A 74 -18.92 -19.69 4.33
N ARG A 75 -20.17 -19.28 4.53
CA ARG A 75 -20.56 -18.41 5.65
C ARG A 75 -20.71 -19.28 6.89
N VAL A 76 -19.74 -19.19 7.80
CA VAL A 76 -19.94 -19.63 9.19
C VAL A 76 -20.77 -18.56 9.89
N ALA A 77 -22.05 -18.85 10.10
CA ALA A 77 -22.89 -18.07 10.99
C ALA A 77 -22.40 -18.32 12.43
N ILE A 78 -21.86 -17.29 13.08
CA ILE A 78 -21.66 -17.31 14.53
C ILE A 78 -23.04 -17.13 15.16
N ASP A 79 -23.57 -18.23 15.69
CA ASP A 79 -24.83 -18.24 16.44
C ASP A 79 -24.63 -17.48 17.76
N ALA A 80 -25.04 -16.22 17.77
CA ALA A 80 -24.96 -15.34 18.92
C ALA A 80 -26.16 -15.57 19.84
N ARG A 81 -26.22 -16.72 20.54
CA ARG A 81 -27.18 -16.94 21.65
C ARG A 81 -26.59 -17.86 22.72
N ALA A 82 -25.80 -17.28 23.62
CA ALA A 82 -25.51 -17.87 24.93
C ALA A 82 -25.57 -16.77 26.00
N SER A 83 -26.77 -16.25 26.27
CA SER A 83 -27.06 -15.50 27.48
C SER A 83 -27.56 -16.49 28.53
N LEU A 84 -26.70 -16.78 29.52
CA LEU A 84 -27.03 -17.55 30.71
C LEU A 84 -27.81 -16.67 31.69
N LEU A 85 -29.04 -17.05 32.07
CA LEU A 85 -29.63 -16.91 33.41
C LEU A 85 -30.99 -17.67 33.46
N PRO A 86 -31.37 -18.34 34.58
CA PRO A 86 -32.40 -19.40 34.57
C PRO A 86 -33.76 -19.05 35.22
N SER A 87 -34.75 -19.92 34.94
CA SER A 87 -35.99 -20.31 35.68
C SER A 87 -37.36 -19.78 35.17
N PRO A 88 -38.51 -20.40 35.50
CA PRO A 88 -38.97 -21.80 35.24
C PRO A 88 -40.40 -21.83 34.57
N PRO A 89 -41.09 -23.00 34.38
CA PRO A 89 -41.89 -23.28 33.19
C PRO A 89 -43.41 -23.10 33.32
N ALA A 90 -44.12 -22.95 32.19
CA ALA A 90 -45.52 -23.33 32.06
C ALA A 90 -45.97 -23.59 30.60
N ALA A 91 -46.57 -24.78 30.45
CA ALA A 91 -47.67 -25.16 29.57
C ALA A 91 -47.48 -25.20 28.03
N ALA A 92 -47.65 -26.44 27.55
CA ALA A 92 -47.83 -26.84 26.16
C ALA A 92 -49.16 -26.35 25.58
N GLY A 93 -49.20 -26.22 24.25
CA GLY A 93 -50.40 -26.00 23.46
C GLY A 93 -50.10 -26.10 21.97
N ASP A 94 -50.24 -27.30 21.42
CA ASP A 94 -50.32 -27.59 19.99
C ASP A 94 -51.47 -26.85 19.29
N ALA A 95 -51.27 -26.56 18.00
CA ALA A 95 -52.24 -26.48 16.88
C ALA A 95 -51.87 -25.31 15.94
N LEU A 96 -52.02 -25.35 14.61
CA LEU A 96 -52.20 -26.36 13.58
C LEU A 96 -52.17 -25.55 12.26
N SER A 97 -51.75 -26.21 11.18
CA SER A 97 -51.68 -25.70 9.81
C SER A 97 -53.05 -25.39 9.17
N ALA A 98 -53.12 -24.36 8.34
CA ALA A 98 -53.90 -24.33 7.08
C ALA A 98 -53.43 -23.11 6.23
N ALA A 99 -52.80 -23.34 5.07
CA ALA A 99 -53.37 -23.22 3.71
C ALA A 99 -53.66 -21.76 3.29
N ALA A 100 -53.54 -21.29 2.05
CA ALA A 100 -52.94 -21.69 0.77
C ALA A 100 -53.27 -20.51 -0.18
N ALA A 101 -52.56 -20.42 -1.31
CA ALA A 101 -52.87 -19.64 -2.51
C ALA A 101 -52.60 -18.12 -2.51
N GLY A 102 -51.82 -17.70 -3.51
CA GLY A 102 -51.58 -16.30 -3.87
C GLY A 102 -50.42 -16.17 -4.87
N GLY A 103 -50.61 -16.66 -6.10
CA GLY A 103 -49.61 -16.65 -7.16
C GLY A 103 -49.33 -15.26 -7.74
N GLY A 104 -48.04 -14.92 -7.80
CA GLY A 104 -47.30 -14.50 -8.99
C GLY A 104 -47.85 -13.38 -9.88
N GLY A 105 -47.25 -12.21 -9.77
CA GLY A 105 -47.30 -11.14 -10.76
C GLY A 105 -46.31 -10.01 -10.45
N ALA A 106 -45.02 -10.29 -10.39
CA ALA A 106 -43.98 -9.27 -10.22
C ALA A 106 -43.54 -8.75 -11.60
N THR A 107 -43.92 -7.52 -11.91
CA THR A 107 -43.38 -6.73 -13.01
C THR A 107 -41.90 -6.46 -12.75
N VAL A 108 -41.03 -6.93 -13.65
CA VAL A 108 -39.61 -6.59 -13.64
C VAL A 108 -39.48 -5.18 -14.21
N ASP A 109 -39.38 -4.19 -13.33
CA ASP A 109 -38.90 -2.86 -13.69
C ASP A 109 -37.41 -3.01 -14.01
N VAL A 110 -37.08 -2.97 -15.30
CA VAL A 110 -35.68 -2.83 -15.74
C VAL A 110 -35.34 -1.37 -15.53
N GLY A 111 -34.98 -1.04 -14.29
CA GLY A 111 -34.22 0.16 -14.01
C GLY A 111 -32.87 0.01 -14.71
N ASP A 112 -32.69 0.75 -15.79
CA ASP A 112 -31.37 1.13 -16.27
C ASP A 112 -30.73 1.96 -15.14
N ASP A 113 -30.04 1.29 -14.23
CA ASP A 113 -29.15 1.92 -13.27
C ASP A 113 -27.91 2.42 -14.03
N ASP A 114 -28.08 3.53 -14.74
CA ASP A 114 -27.01 4.47 -15.08
C ASP A 114 -26.45 5.07 -13.77
N GLU A 115 -25.78 4.25 -12.95
CA GLU A 115 -24.95 4.70 -11.82
C GLU A 115 -23.47 4.90 -12.23
N ASP A 116 -23.19 5.18 -13.50
CA ASP A 116 -21.93 5.80 -13.93
C ASP A 116 -21.97 7.31 -13.64
N GLY A 117 -22.04 7.64 -12.35
CA GLY A 117 -22.36 8.99 -11.90
C GLY A 117 -21.59 9.53 -10.70
N ALA A 118 -20.66 8.80 -10.08
CA ALA A 118 -19.70 9.33 -9.09
C ALA A 118 -18.69 8.28 -8.58
N ALA A 119 -18.18 7.37 -9.42
CA ALA A 119 -17.06 6.51 -8.99
C ALA A 119 -15.79 7.37 -8.84
N GLY A 120 -15.60 7.98 -7.67
CA GLY A 120 -14.36 8.65 -7.30
C GLY A 120 -13.19 7.73 -7.67
N GLN A 121 -12.22 8.25 -8.43
CA GLN A 121 -11.11 7.45 -8.96
C GLN A 121 -10.51 6.59 -7.84
N ARG A 122 -10.65 5.27 -7.96
CA ARG A 122 -10.15 4.31 -6.97
C ARG A 122 -8.64 4.52 -6.83
N ARG A 123 -8.17 4.81 -5.61
CA ARG A 123 -6.75 5.07 -5.34
C ARG A 123 -5.90 3.87 -5.71
N LEU A 124 -4.73 4.11 -6.29
CA LEU A 124 -3.72 3.08 -6.57
C LEU A 124 -3.31 2.36 -5.28
N LEU A 125 -3.30 1.03 -5.31
CA LEU A 125 -2.60 0.24 -4.30
C LEU A 125 -1.19 -0.08 -4.78
N ILE A 126 -0.22 0.18 -3.92
CA ILE A 126 1.20 -0.11 -4.13
C ILE A 126 1.56 -1.20 -3.14
N VAL A 127 1.64 -2.44 -3.62
CA VAL A 127 1.96 -3.58 -2.78
C VAL A 127 3.46 -3.84 -2.92
N VAL A 128 4.21 -3.72 -1.83
CA VAL A 128 5.66 -3.94 -1.81
C VAL A 128 5.95 -5.31 -1.20
N THR A 129 6.69 -6.15 -1.91
CA THR A 129 7.10 -7.47 -1.44
C THR A 129 8.61 -7.62 -1.58
N THR A 130 9.27 -7.98 -0.50
CA THR A 130 10.70 -8.32 -0.49
C THR A 130 10.88 -9.83 -0.50
N THR A 131 11.97 -10.31 -1.07
CA THR A 131 12.32 -11.73 -1.05
C THR A 131 13.71 -11.93 -0.47
N ARG A 132 13.96 -13.10 0.12
CA ARG A 132 15.22 -13.36 0.82
C ARG A 132 16.20 -14.14 -0.05
N SER A 133 17.48 -13.94 0.20
CA SER A 133 18.54 -14.78 -0.35
C SER A 133 18.59 -16.12 0.39
N GLY A 134 18.80 -17.23 -0.33
CA GLY A 134 19.13 -18.52 0.31
C GLY A 134 18.65 -19.76 -0.46
N PRO A 135 19.30 -20.93 -0.30
CA PRO A 135 18.93 -22.16 -1.01
C PRO A 135 17.50 -22.65 -0.68
N GLY A 136 17.12 -22.59 0.61
CA GLY A 136 15.77 -22.96 1.06
C GLY A 136 14.70 -21.95 0.62
N GLU A 137 15.03 -20.66 0.67
CA GLU A 137 14.17 -19.55 0.26
C GLU A 137 13.85 -19.61 -1.23
N ARG A 138 14.86 -19.89 -2.08
CA ARG A 138 14.67 -20.06 -3.54
C ARG A 138 13.62 -21.10 -3.89
N ARG A 139 13.54 -22.19 -3.13
CA ARG A 139 12.57 -23.28 -3.37
C ARG A 139 11.14 -22.83 -3.07
N ARG A 140 10.94 -22.03 -2.02
CA ARG A 140 9.61 -21.58 -1.58
C ARG A 140 9.11 -20.37 -2.36
N ARG A 141 10.02 -19.45 -2.70
CA ARG A 141 9.75 -18.16 -3.36
C ARG A 141 8.76 -18.26 -4.52
N ARG A 142 8.95 -19.23 -5.42
CA ARG A 142 8.07 -19.39 -6.58
C ARG A 142 6.61 -19.62 -6.17
N GLY A 143 6.37 -20.52 -5.21
CA GLY A 143 5.02 -20.82 -4.74
C GLY A 143 4.39 -19.65 -3.99
N GLU A 144 5.18 -18.98 -3.14
CA GLU A 144 4.76 -17.81 -2.37
C GLU A 144 4.37 -16.63 -3.27
N LEU A 145 5.22 -16.29 -4.24
CA LEU A 145 4.93 -15.25 -5.23
C LEU A 145 3.71 -15.57 -6.07
N LEU A 146 3.56 -16.81 -6.54
CA LEU A 146 2.37 -17.22 -7.31
C LEU A 146 1.10 -17.08 -6.47
N ARG A 147 1.12 -17.52 -5.21
CA ARG A 147 -0.02 -17.43 -4.31
C ARG A 147 -0.42 -15.98 -4.07
N LEU A 148 0.54 -15.11 -3.73
CA LEU A 148 0.28 -13.68 -3.57
C LEU A 148 -0.24 -13.06 -4.86
N ALA A 149 0.36 -13.39 -6.02
CA ALA A 149 -0.10 -12.90 -7.30
C ALA A 149 -1.55 -13.30 -7.60
N HIS A 150 -1.94 -14.55 -7.32
CA HIS A 150 -3.31 -14.99 -7.48
C HIS A 150 -4.28 -14.21 -6.58
N THR A 151 -3.89 -13.90 -5.34
CA THR A 151 -4.68 -12.99 -4.48
C THR A 151 -4.79 -11.59 -5.08
N LEU A 152 -3.67 -11.00 -5.54
CA LEU A 152 -3.66 -9.65 -6.11
C LEU A 152 -4.45 -9.52 -7.41
N ARG A 153 -4.61 -10.62 -8.18
CA ARG A 153 -5.49 -10.64 -9.37
C ARG A 153 -6.97 -10.50 -9.04
N LEU A 154 -7.37 -10.89 -7.83
CA LEU A 154 -8.75 -10.75 -7.35
C LEU A 154 -9.03 -9.33 -6.85
N VAL A 155 -7.98 -8.55 -6.57
CA VAL A 155 -8.09 -7.17 -6.11
C VAL A 155 -8.48 -6.27 -7.27
N PRO A 156 -9.55 -5.45 -7.17
CA PRO A 156 -9.95 -4.55 -8.24
C PRO A 156 -8.83 -3.56 -8.61
N PRO A 157 -8.53 -3.31 -9.90
CA PRO A 157 -7.54 -2.31 -10.28
C PRO A 157 -7.97 -0.88 -9.84
N PRO A 158 -7.02 0.06 -9.66
CA PRO A 158 -5.59 -0.07 -9.98
C PRO A 158 -4.74 -0.65 -8.84
N VAL A 159 -3.84 -1.58 -9.18
CA VAL A 159 -2.83 -2.22 -8.30
C VAL A 159 -1.48 -2.25 -9.03
N VAL A 160 -0.40 -1.90 -8.34
CA VAL A 160 0.98 -2.11 -8.79
C VAL A 160 1.72 -2.90 -7.73
N TRP A 161 2.27 -4.04 -8.13
CA TRP A 161 3.06 -4.91 -7.27
C TRP A 161 4.56 -4.64 -7.46
N VAL A 162 5.20 -4.06 -6.46
CA VAL A 162 6.63 -3.80 -6.44
C VAL A 162 7.33 -4.98 -5.78
N VAL A 163 8.02 -5.79 -6.57
CA VAL A 163 8.78 -6.95 -6.09
C VAL A 163 10.24 -6.58 -6.07
N VAL A 164 10.85 -6.65 -4.88
CA VAL A 164 12.26 -6.40 -4.65
C VAL A 164 12.94 -7.71 -4.29
N GLU A 165 14.08 -7.98 -4.91
CA GLU A 165 14.80 -9.21 -4.67
C GLU A 165 16.31 -9.09 -4.88
N PRO A 166 17.10 -10.02 -4.35
CA PRO A 166 18.53 -10.11 -4.65
C PRO A 166 18.77 -10.24 -6.15
N ALA A 167 19.70 -9.47 -6.71
CA ALA A 167 19.93 -9.44 -8.15
C ALA A 167 20.35 -10.79 -8.76
N ALA A 168 20.96 -11.66 -7.95
CA ALA A 168 21.31 -13.03 -8.37
C ALA A 168 20.08 -13.89 -8.66
N ASP A 169 18.92 -13.54 -8.09
CA ASP A 169 17.66 -14.23 -8.25
C ASP A 169 16.75 -13.62 -9.35
N GLY A 170 17.12 -12.42 -9.80
CA GLY A 170 16.54 -11.63 -10.90
C GLY A 170 15.82 -12.43 -12.00
N PRO A 171 16.57 -13.27 -12.76
CA PRO A 171 16.01 -13.98 -13.90
C PRO A 171 14.88 -14.95 -13.54
N ALA A 172 15.01 -15.67 -12.42
CA ALA A 172 14.06 -16.70 -12.01
C ALA A 172 12.74 -16.08 -11.56
N THR A 173 12.78 -15.02 -10.76
CA THR A 173 11.56 -14.31 -10.33
C THR A 173 10.93 -13.55 -11.48
N ALA A 174 11.70 -12.95 -12.39
CA ALA A 174 11.16 -12.30 -13.58
C ALA A 174 10.33 -13.27 -14.45
N GLU A 175 10.76 -14.53 -14.57
CA GLU A 175 9.98 -15.58 -15.24
C GLU A 175 8.64 -15.83 -14.54
N VAL A 176 8.64 -15.92 -13.20
CA VAL A 176 7.41 -16.07 -12.41
C VAL A 176 6.46 -14.90 -12.64
N LEU A 177 6.95 -13.66 -12.49
CA LEU A 177 6.13 -12.44 -12.54
C LEU A 177 5.46 -12.23 -13.90
N ARG A 178 6.16 -12.52 -15.01
CA ARG A 178 5.60 -12.41 -16.37
C ARG A 178 4.35 -13.27 -16.57
N GLY A 179 4.27 -14.43 -15.92
CA GLY A 179 3.12 -15.34 -16.02
C GLY A 179 1.94 -14.98 -15.12
N THR A 180 2.05 -13.95 -14.28
CA THR A 180 1.02 -13.66 -13.27
C THR A 180 -0.16 -12.84 -13.81
N GLY A 181 0.07 -11.97 -14.79
CA GLY A 181 -0.92 -10.99 -15.25
C GLY A 181 -1.21 -9.85 -14.26
N VAL A 182 -0.44 -9.74 -13.17
CA VAL A 182 -0.49 -8.59 -12.23
C VAL A 182 0.44 -7.51 -12.76
N MET A 183 0.02 -6.25 -12.73
CA MET A 183 0.92 -5.13 -13.05
C MET A 183 2.02 -5.05 -12.00
N TYR A 184 3.28 -5.20 -12.40
CA TYR A 184 4.40 -5.25 -11.47
C TYR A 184 5.53 -4.30 -11.85
N ARG A 185 6.32 -3.90 -10.84
CA ARG A 185 7.66 -3.33 -11.00
C ARG A 185 8.64 -4.25 -10.33
N HIS A 186 9.64 -4.70 -11.08
CA HIS A 186 10.62 -5.67 -10.61
C HIS A 186 11.96 -4.98 -10.35
N LEU A 187 12.42 -4.97 -9.10
CA LEU A 187 13.63 -4.29 -8.65
C LEU A 187 14.69 -5.30 -8.22
N ALA A 188 15.73 -5.43 -9.03
CA ALA A 188 16.91 -6.23 -8.69
C ALA A 188 17.81 -5.44 -7.74
N PHE A 189 17.80 -5.83 -6.48
CA PHE A 189 18.58 -5.25 -5.40
C PHE A 189 19.97 -5.89 -5.34
N LYS A 190 21.03 -5.07 -5.43
CA LYS A 190 22.42 -5.50 -5.25
C LYS A 190 22.91 -4.98 -3.91
N PRO A 191 23.17 -5.85 -2.92
CA PRO A 191 23.84 -5.44 -1.70
C PRO A 191 25.24 -4.92 -2.03
N GLU A 192 25.65 -3.81 -1.42
CA GLU A 192 27.07 -3.39 -1.43
C GLU A 192 27.90 -4.27 -0.50
N GLU A 193 27.29 -4.72 0.59
CA GLU A 193 27.86 -5.62 1.60
C GLU A 193 26.92 -6.80 1.87
N ASN A 194 27.47 -7.91 2.35
CA ASN A 194 26.66 -9.05 2.77
C ASN A 194 25.91 -8.71 4.06
N PHE A 195 24.59 -8.96 4.08
CA PHE A 195 23.81 -8.76 5.29
C PHE A 195 24.13 -9.81 6.35
N THR A 196 24.16 -9.36 7.60
CA THR A 196 24.33 -10.22 8.77
C THR A 196 23.06 -10.95 9.15
N THR A 197 21.88 -10.41 8.81
CA THR A 197 20.57 -11.00 9.12
C THR A 197 19.59 -10.84 7.96
N ALA A 198 18.61 -11.75 7.89
CA ALA A 198 17.52 -11.68 6.91
C ALA A 198 16.63 -10.43 7.09
N GLU A 199 16.53 -9.93 8.32
CA GLU A 199 15.79 -8.70 8.64
C GLU A 199 16.49 -7.46 8.09
N ALA A 200 17.83 -7.38 8.20
CA ALA A 200 18.61 -6.29 7.62
C ALA A 200 18.53 -6.29 6.09
N GLU A 201 18.55 -7.47 5.46
CA GLU A 201 18.35 -7.61 4.01
C GLU A 201 16.94 -7.11 3.60
N ALA A 202 15.90 -7.56 4.30
CA ALA A 202 14.53 -7.14 4.03
C ALA A 202 14.34 -5.62 4.23
N HIS A 203 14.98 -5.05 5.25
CA HIS A 203 14.98 -3.62 5.53
C HIS A 203 15.59 -2.81 4.38
N ALA A 204 16.77 -3.18 3.91
CA ALA A 204 17.42 -2.52 2.78
C ALA A 204 16.60 -2.62 1.49
N GLN A 205 15.98 -3.79 1.23
CA GLN A 205 15.10 -3.97 0.08
C GLN A 205 13.84 -3.09 0.14
N ARG A 206 13.21 -2.99 1.31
CA ARG A 206 12.05 -2.11 1.52
C ARG A 206 12.43 -0.63 1.31
N ASN A 207 13.61 -0.20 1.77
CA ASN A 207 14.11 1.15 1.52
C ASN A 207 14.36 1.40 0.03
N ALA A 208 14.90 0.43 -0.70
CA ALA A 208 15.03 0.51 -2.16
C ALA A 208 13.65 0.63 -2.87
N ALA A 209 12.63 -0.06 -2.36
CA ALA A 209 11.26 0.07 -2.86
C ALA A 209 10.69 1.48 -2.61
N LEU A 210 10.90 2.03 -1.41
CA LEU A 210 10.43 3.37 -1.05
C LEU A 210 11.12 4.45 -1.89
N ALA A 211 12.44 4.38 -2.06
CA ALA A 211 13.18 5.27 -2.94
C ALA A 211 12.68 5.20 -4.40
N HIS A 212 12.30 4.01 -4.86
CA HIS A 212 11.70 3.83 -6.17
C HIS A 212 10.31 4.48 -6.28
N VAL A 213 9.46 4.30 -5.27
CA VAL A 213 8.13 4.91 -5.18
C VAL A 213 8.22 6.44 -5.14
N GLU A 214 9.15 6.97 -4.34
CA GLU A 214 9.43 8.40 -4.20
C GLU A 214 9.92 9.02 -5.51
N LYS A 215 10.96 8.42 -6.12
CA LYS A 215 11.54 8.89 -7.38
C LYS A 215 10.51 9.01 -8.50
N HIS A 216 9.58 8.06 -8.58
CA HIS A 216 8.55 8.03 -9.61
C HIS A 216 7.22 8.63 -9.16
N ARG A 217 7.15 9.15 -7.92
CA ARG A 217 5.96 9.77 -7.31
C ARG A 217 4.70 8.94 -7.51
N LEU A 218 4.77 7.64 -7.20
CA LEU A 218 3.62 6.74 -7.35
C LEU A 218 2.58 7.06 -6.28
N ALA A 219 1.61 7.91 -6.61
CA ALA A 219 0.58 8.38 -5.68
C ALA A 219 -0.48 7.28 -5.43
N GLY A 220 -0.59 6.83 -4.18
CA GLY A 220 -1.49 5.74 -3.80
C GLY A 220 -1.37 5.38 -2.31
N VAL A 221 -1.92 4.23 -1.95
CA VAL A 221 -1.71 3.62 -0.63
C VAL A 221 -0.65 2.54 -0.75
N LEU A 222 0.41 2.65 0.03
CA LEU A 222 1.51 1.69 0.08
C LEU A 222 1.33 0.72 1.24
N HIS A 223 1.45 -0.58 0.95
CA HIS A 223 1.41 -1.66 1.93
C HIS A 223 2.58 -2.63 1.71
N PHE A 224 3.28 -3.02 2.78
CA PHE A 224 4.30 -4.07 2.73
C PHE A 224 3.65 -5.45 2.92
N ALA A 225 3.60 -6.22 1.84
CA ALA A 225 3.06 -7.58 1.85
C ALA A 225 4.18 -8.62 1.82
N ASP A 226 4.15 -9.53 2.79
CA ASP A 226 4.98 -10.73 2.80
C ASP A 226 4.52 -11.70 1.71
N ALA A 227 5.46 -12.26 0.94
CA ALA A 227 5.17 -13.27 -0.07
C ALA A 227 4.51 -14.53 0.55
N ALA A 228 4.87 -14.88 1.78
CA ALA A 228 4.28 -15.97 2.55
C ALA A 228 2.97 -15.57 3.27
N GLY A 229 2.58 -14.29 3.23
CA GLY A 229 1.38 -13.79 3.90
C GLY A 229 0.07 -14.23 3.23
N VAL A 230 -0.95 -14.56 4.02
CA VAL A 230 -2.33 -14.79 3.57
C VAL A 230 -3.11 -13.50 3.81
N TYR A 231 -3.84 -13.06 2.78
CA TYR A 231 -4.60 -11.81 2.81
C TYR A 231 -6.04 -12.12 2.45
N ASP A 232 -6.97 -11.61 3.26
CA ASP A 232 -8.35 -11.48 2.82
C ASP A 232 -8.42 -10.53 1.60
N VAL A 233 -9.33 -10.78 0.65
CA VAL A 233 -9.42 -9.93 -0.55
C VAL A 233 -10.05 -8.57 -0.20
N GLY A 234 -11.03 -8.55 0.71
CA GLY A 234 -11.70 -7.33 1.18
C GLY A 234 -10.79 -6.40 1.99
N PHE A 235 -9.70 -6.93 2.56
CA PHE A 235 -8.63 -6.11 3.16
C PHE A 235 -8.14 -5.00 2.22
N PHE A 236 -7.92 -5.35 0.94
CA PHE A 236 -7.40 -4.41 -0.05
C PHE A 236 -8.38 -3.28 -0.35
N ASP A 237 -9.69 -3.54 -0.28
CA ASP A 237 -10.70 -2.48 -0.43
C ASP A 237 -10.73 -1.55 0.78
N GLN A 238 -10.50 -2.08 1.99
CA GLN A 238 -10.44 -1.27 3.20
C GLN A 238 -9.23 -0.33 3.23
N ILE A 239 -8.03 -0.84 2.91
CA ILE A 239 -6.82 0.00 2.97
C ILE A 239 -6.80 1.10 1.89
N ARG A 240 -7.55 0.98 0.79
CA ARG A 240 -7.68 2.07 -0.20
C ARG A 240 -8.24 3.36 0.37
N GLN A 241 -9.02 3.24 1.45
CA GLN A 241 -9.64 4.39 2.11
C GLN A 241 -8.68 5.13 3.05
N ILE A 242 -7.44 4.65 3.22
CA ILE A 242 -6.43 5.29 4.05
C ILE A 242 -6.13 6.69 3.51
N GLU A 243 -6.44 7.69 4.31
CA GLU A 243 -6.12 9.08 4.03
C GLU A 243 -4.65 9.38 4.27
N ALA A 244 -4.14 9.01 5.45
CA ALA A 244 -2.78 9.23 5.90
C ALA A 244 -2.11 7.90 6.29
N PHE A 245 -2.56 7.31 7.41
CA PHE A 245 -2.05 6.06 7.95
C PHE A 245 -3.19 5.14 8.37
N GLY A 246 -3.03 3.84 8.14
CA GLY A 246 -3.96 2.79 8.59
C GLY A 246 -3.20 1.66 9.28
N THR A 247 -3.82 1.06 10.28
CA THR A 247 -3.28 -0.10 11.02
C THR A 247 -4.38 -1.11 11.32
N TRP A 248 -4.02 -2.39 11.45
CA TRP A 248 -4.95 -3.51 11.69
C TRP A 248 -4.27 -4.63 12.47
N PRO A 249 -5.05 -5.56 13.06
CA PRO A 249 -4.49 -6.77 13.67
C PRO A 249 -3.86 -7.71 12.64
N VAL A 250 -2.66 -8.21 12.96
CA VAL A 250 -1.93 -9.22 12.20
C VAL A 250 -1.77 -10.47 13.04
N ALA A 251 -2.07 -11.63 12.46
CA ALA A 251 -1.82 -12.91 13.08
C ALA A 251 -0.53 -13.53 12.53
N THR A 252 0.43 -13.80 13.40
CA THR A 252 1.70 -14.44 13.05
C THR A 252 1.69 -15.88 13.53
N MET A 253 1.89 -16.81 12.60
CA MET A 253 1.92 -18.25 12.84
C MET A 253 3.34 -18.78 12.64
N SER A 254 3.90 -19.43 13.66
CA SER A 254 5.15 -20.15 13.56
C SER A 254 4.89 -21.65 13.59
N ALA A 255 5.12 -22.32 12.46
CA ALA A 255 4.93 -23.76 12.36
C ALA A 255 5.95 -24.54 13.22
N ALA A 256 7.18 -24.01 13.30
CA ALA A 256 8.27 -24.60 14.05
C ALA A 256 7.96 -24.62 15.55
N GLU A 257 7.42 -23.52 16.07
CA GLU A 257 7.12 -23.34 17.48
C GLU A 257 5.68 -23.76 17.84
N LYS A 258 4.87 -24.16 16.84
CA LYS A 258 3.41 -24.37 16.97
C LYS A 258 2.73 -23.19 17.67
N LYS A 259 3.16 -21.98 17.32
CA LYS A 259 2.82 -20.75 18.02
C LYS A 259 1.95 -19.85 17.15
N VAL A 260 0.93 -19.25 17.74
CA VAL A 260 0.10 -18.23 17.09
C VAL A 260 0.06 -17.00 18.00
N VAL A 261 0.50 -15.87 17.46
CA VAL A 261 0.45 -14.57 18.14
C VAL A 261 -0.37 -13.62 17.30
N VAL A 262 -1.27 -12.87 17.93
CA VAL A 262 -2.02 -11.79 17.27
C VAL A 262 -1.61 -10.47 17.89
N GLU A 263 -1.10 -9.58 17.06
CA GLU A 263 -0.67 -8.23 17.46
C GLU A 263 -1.43 -7.19 16.67
N GLY A 264 -1.87 -6.13 17.32
CA GLY A 264 -2.71 -5.14 16.66
C GLY A 264 -3.11 -3.95 17.51
N PRO A 265 -3.80 -2.98 16.89
CA PRO A 265 -4.31 -1.81 17.57
C PRO A 265 -5.55 -2.13 18.42
N LEU A 266 -5.70 -1.42 19.53
CA LEU A 266 -6.96 -1.29 20.26
C LEU A 266 -7.67 -0.04 19.76
N CYS A 267 -8.92 -0.17 19.35
CA CYS A 267 -9.64 0.89 18.66
C CYS A 267 -10.95 1.26 19.37
N SER A 268 -11.27 2.56 19.41
CA SER A 268 -12.56 3.09 19.85
C SER A 268 -13.20 3.83 18.68
N ALA A 269 -14.16 3.16 18.02
CA ALA A 269 -14.39 3.36 16.58
C ALA A 269 -13.03 3.37 15.86
N SER A 270 -12.83 4.15 14.79
CA SER A 270 -11.56 4.13 14.03
C SER A 270 -10.34 4.72 14.74
N LYS A 271 -10.46 5.23 15.97
CA LYS A 271 -9.36 5.88 16.68
C LYS A 271 -8.55 4.84 17.45
N VAL A 272 -7.23 4.79 17.19
CA VAL A 272 -6.31 3.92 17.93
C VAL A 272 -6.11 4.48 19.35
N VAL A 273 -6.50 3.69 20.35
CA VAL A 273 -6.39 4.02 21.78
C VAL A 273 -5.30 3.21 22.50
N GLY A 274 -4.68 2.26 21.81
CA GLY A 274 -3.63 1.43 22.37
C GLY A 274 -3.22 0.30 21.43
N TRP A 275 -2.48 -0.66 21.96
CA TRP A 275 -2.01 -1.86 21.26
C TRP A 275 -2.19 -3.09 22.14
N PHE A 276 -2.37 -4.24 21.50
CA PHE A 276 -2.39 -5.52 22.17
C PHE A 276 -1.48 -6.53 21.45
N SER A 277 -1.01 -7.51 22.21
CA SER A 277 -0.33 -8.71 21.73
C SER A 277 -0.89 -9.88 22.53
N ARG A 278 -1.46 -10.86 21.82
CA ARG A 278 -2.08 -12.06 22.41
C ARG A 278 -1.37 -13.29 21.89
N ASP A 279 -0.77 -14.04 22.80
CA ASP A 279 -0.16 -15.32 22.52
C ASP A 279 -1.17 -16.43 22.81
N PHE A 280 -1.54 -17.21 21.79
CA PHE A 280 -2.52 -18.28 21.92
C PHE A 280 -1.93 -19.57 22.48
N ASN A 281 -0.61 -19.69 22.57
CA ASN A 281 0.04 -20.88 23.10
C ASN A 281 -0.04 -20.93 24.64
N ASP A 282 0.22 -19.79 25.31
CA ASP A 282 0.12 -19.66 26.77
C ASP A 282 -1.15 -18.94 27.24
N GLY A 283 -1.94 -18.39 26.32
CA GLY A 283 -3.16 -17.65 26.60
C GLY A 283 -2.92 -16.23 27.13
N THR A 284 -1.67 -15.76 27.16
CA THR A 284 -1.33 -14.45 27.70
C THR A 284 -1.78 -13.34 26.73
N THR A 285 -2.32 -12.27 27.31
CA THR A 285 -2.64 -11.05 26.58
C THR A 285 -1.94 -9.89 27.25
N ARG A 286 -1.13 -9.17 26.48
CA ARG A 286 -0.49 -7.91 26.88
C ARG A 286 -1.18 -6.79 26.14
N SER A 287 -1.54 -5.73 26.85
CA SER A 287 -2.13 -4.54 26.25
C SER A 287 -1.54 -3.29 26.87
N VAL A 288 -1.38 -2.26 26.05
CA VAL A 288 -0.95 -0.93 26.48
C VAL A 288 -1.92 0.09 25.89
N THR A 289 -2.55 0.87 26.75
CA THR A 289 -3.43 1.98 26.37
C THR A 289 -2.70 3.30 26.46
N TYR A 290 -2.98 4.21 25.54
CA TYR A 290 -2.50 5.58 25.63
C TYR A 290 -3.29 6.32 26.70
N ASN A 291 -2.63 6.69 27.80
CA ASN A 291 -3.26 7.49 28.84
C ASN A 291 -3.18 8.97 28.42
N MET A 292 -4.32 9.65 28.22
CA MET A 292 -4.35 11.08 27.81
C MET A 292 -3.65 12.02 28.81
N GLU A 293 -3.42 11.59 30.05
CA GLU A 293 -2.93 12.44 31.15
C GLU A 293 -1.42 12.27 31.44
N ALA A 294 -0.79 11.18 30.98
CA ALA A 294 0.59 10.83 31.33
C ALA A 294 1.64 11.29 30.29
N ASP A 295 1.21 11.74 29.10
CA ASP A 295 2.10 12.16 28.01
C ASP A 295 2.75 13.55 28.24
N LEU A 296 2.52 14.19 29.39
CA LEU A 296 3.13 15.47 29.78
C LEU A 296 4.52 15.34 30.46
N ASN A 297 5.03 14.12 30.69
CA ASN A 297 6.34 13.89 31.30
C ASN A 297 7.25 13.01 30.41
N PRO A 298 8.13 13.61 29.57
CA PRO A 298 9.02 12.85 28.69
C PRO A 298 10.10 12.04 29.44
N ALA A 299 10.33 12.30 30.73
CA ALA A 299 11.28 11.55 31.56
C ALA A 299 10.68 10.27 32.20
N GLY A 300 9.36 10.12 32.22
CA GLY A 300 8.66 8.91 32.70
C GLY A 300 8.21 7.95 31.58
N ALA A 301 8.29 8.41 30.33
CA ALA A 301 7.87 7.69 29.12
C ALA A 301 8.82 6.53 28.71
N ALA A 302 9.76 6.14 29.56
CA ALA A 302 10.58 4.94 29.35
C ALA A 302 9.76 3.63 29.50
N GLY A 303 8.59 3.69 30.16
CA GLY A 303 7.65 2.57 30.30
C GLY A 303 6.76 2.34 29.08
N THR A 304 6.48 3.39 28.30
CA THR A 304 5.86 3.31 26.97
C THR A 304 6.97 3.18 25.93
N ARG A 305 7.70 2.05 25.92
CA ARG A 305 8.49 1.72 24.74
C ARG A 305 7.53 1.78 23.56
N ALA A 306 7.79 2.68 22.62
CA ALA A 306 7.06 2.80 21.39
C ALA A 306 6.81 1.40 20.84
N HIS A 307 5.54 0.96 20.82
CA HIS A 307 5.20 -0.29 20.17
C HIS A 307 5.61 -0.14 18.72
N THR A 308 6.69 -0.82 18.34
CA THR A 308 7.16 -0.88 16.97
C THR A 308 6.14 -1.68 16.19
N ILE A 309 5.37 -1.00 15.36
CA ILE A 309 4.38 -1.63 14.49
C ILE A 309 5.16 -2.40 13.42
N ASP A 310 4.89 -3.70 13.31
CA ASP A 310 5.44 -4.49 12.20
C ASP A 310 5.02 -3.87 10.86
N VAL A 311 5.91 -3.92 9.88
CA VAL A 311 5.67 -3.28 8.57
C VAL A 311 4.46 -3.84 7.83
N SER A 312 4.02 -5.06 8.15
CA SER A 312 2.79 -5.64 7.59
C SER A 312 1.52 -5.19 8.30
N GLY A 313 1.66 -4.62 9.50
CA GLY A 313 0.55 -4.16 10.34
C GLY A 313 0.08 -2.76 10.00
N PHE A 314 0.70 -2.09 9.00
CA PHE A 314 0.26 -0.78 8.57
C PHE A 314 0.36 -0.55 7.06
N ALA A 315 -0.34 0.50 6.61
CA ALA A 315 -0.20 1.09 5.29
C ALA A 315 -0.34 2.60 5.40
N PHE A 316 0.15 3.30 4.38
CA PHE A 316 0.19 4.76 4.39
C PHE A 316 0.03 5.35 2.99
N ASN A 317 -0.37 6.61 2.95
CA ASN A 317 -0.41 7.37 1.71
C ASN A 317 1.01 7.67 1.24
N SER A 318 1.37 7.18 0.06
CA SER A 318 2.75 7.25 -0.44
C SER A 318 3.24 8.68 -0.66
N SER A 319 2.35 9.67 -0.83
CA SER A 319 2.75 11.07 -1.03
C SER A 319 3.47 11.67 0.16
N ILE A 320 3.44 11.03 1.34
CA ILE A 320 4.24 11.40 2.51
C ILE A 320 5.74 11.39 2.21
N LEU A 321 6.17 10.57 1.25
CA LEU A 321 7.59 10.43 0.90
C LEU A 321 8.14 11.62 0.10
N TRP A 322 7.31 12.39 -0.63
CA TRP A 322 7.80 13.47 -1.50
C TRP A 322 7.02 14.79 -1.43
N ASP A 323 5.95 14.87 -0.65
CA ASP A 323 5.10 16.07 -0.52
C ASP A 323 4.91 16.45 0.96
N PRO A 324 5.98 16.86 1.66
CA PRO A 324 5.94 17.09 3.10
C PRO A 324 5.03 18.28 3.49
N GLU A 325 4.87 19.27 2.61
CA GLU A 325 4.00 20.43 2.81
C GLU A 325 2.53 20.01 2.97
N ARG A 326 2.06 19.08 2.12
CA ARG A 326 0.70 18.52 2.22
C ARG A 326 0.42 17.87 3.57
N TRP A 327 1.45 17.39 4.25
CA TRP A 327 1.32 16.71 5.54
C TRP A 327 1.63 17.60 6.75
N GLY A 328 1.87 18.89 6.51
CA GLY A 328 2.15 19.88 7.55
C GLY A 328 3.55 19.75 8.15
N ARG A 329 4.53 19.24 7.37
CA ARG A 329 5.91 19.04 7.83
C ARG A 329 6.86 19.98 7.06
N PRO A 330 7.58 20.90 7.72
CA PRO A 330 8.69 21.63 7.12
C PRO A 330 9.80 20.65 6.72
N THR A 331 10.41 20.88 5.57
CA THR A 331 11.35 20.04 4.80
C THR A 331 12.68 19.66 5.49
N SER A 332 12.79 19.75 6.83
CA SER A 332 14.06 19.76 7.56
C SER A 332 14.34 18.55 8.45
N LEU A 333 13.79 17.36 8.15
CA LEU A 333 14.31 16.11 8.74
C LEU A 333 15.52 15.62 7.92
N PRO A 334 16.57 15.10 8.57
CA PRO A 334 17.80 14.72 7.88
C PRO A 334 17.51 13.59 6.91
N ASP A 335 17.87 13.82 5.65
CA ASP A 335 18.00 12.88 4.54
C ASP A 335 17.07 11.65 4.64
N THR A 336 15.81 11.81 4.23
CA THR A 336 14.81 10.74 4.04
C THR A 336 15.32 9.55 3.19
N SER A 337 16.49 9.72 2.56
CA SER A 337 17.16 8.75 1.68
C SER A 337 17.90 7.61 2.39
N GLN A 338 18.25 7.73 3.68
CA GLN A 338 19.05 6.69 4.35
C GLN A 338 18.20 5.57 4.99
N ASP A 339 17.07 5.90 5.62
CA ASP A 339 16.19 4.90 6.23
C ASP A 339 14.70 5.31 6.21
N SER A 340 14.09 5.20 5.03
CA SER A 340 12.71 5.62 4.79
C SER A 340 11.68 4.80 5.58
N ILE A 341 11.95 3.54 5.95
CA ILE A 341 11.05 2.72 6.78
C ILE A 341 11.00 3.26 8.20
N LYS A 342 12.18 3.50 8.79
CA LYS A 342 12.26 4.04 10.15
C LYS A 342 11.59 5.40 10.21
N PHE A 343 11.79 6.23 9.19
CA PHE A 343 11.06 7.49 9.03
C PHE A 343 9.54 7.28 9.03
N VAL A 344 9.02 6.36 8.21
CA VAL A 344 7.56 6.12 8.16
C VAL A 344 7.04 5.64 9.51
N GLN A 345 7.76 4.75 10.20
CA GLN A 345 7.38 4.28 11.54
C GLN A 345 7.37 5.42 12.56
N GLU A 346 8.37 6.30 12.53
CA GLU A 346 8.42 7.50 13.38
C GLU A 346 7.24 8.44 13.09
N VAL A 347 6.95 8.71 11.82
CA VAL A 347 5.84 9.59 11.41
C VAL A 347 4.47 9.03 11.83
N VAL A 348 4.27 7.71 11.72
CA VAL A 348 3.06 7.02 12.20
C VAL A 348 2.86 7.23 13.71
N LEU A 349 3.96 7.20 14.47
CA LEU A 349 3.93 7.32 15.94
C LEU A 349 3.80 8.76 16.43
N GLU A 350 4.32 9.73 15.69
CA GLU A 350 4.19 11.16 15.98
C GLU A 350 2.77 11.68 15.69
N ASP A 351 2.19 11.25 14.57
CA ASP A 351 0.90 11.75 14.09
C ASP A 351 -0.24 10.77 14.39
N ARG A 352 -0.35 10.35 15.66
CA ARG A 352 -1.34 9.35 16.12
C ARG A 352 -2.78 9.75 15.80
N ALA A 353 -3.07 11.05 15.70
CA ALA A 353 -4.39 11.55 15.32
C ALA A 353 -4.76 11.20 13.87
N LYS A 354 -3.77 11.03 12.99
CA LYS A 354 -3.94 10.63 11.59
C LYS A 354 -3.88 9.11 11.37
N LEU A 355 -3.52 8.33 12.39
CA LEU A 355 -3.53 6.87 12.35
C LEU A 355 -4.94 6.32 12.63
N LYS A 356 -5.50 5.60 11.67
CA LYS A 356 -6.83 4.98 11.79
C LYS A 356 -6.75 3.45 11.87
N GLY A 357 -7.62 2.89 12.71
CA GLY A 357 -7.85 1.45 12.80
C GLY A 357 -8.69 0.90 11.64
N ILE A 358 -8.33 -0.29 11.15
CA ILE A 358 -8.99 -0.97 10.04
C ILE A 358 -9.27 -2.45 10.40
N PRO A 359 -10.52 -2.97 10.28
CA PRO A 359 -11.75 -2.18 10.12
C PRO A 359 -11.91 -1.18 11.26
N SER A 360 -12.91 -0.31 11.22
CA SER A 360 -13.02 0.80 12.17
C SER A 360 -12.92 0.35 13.62
N ASP A 361 -13.46 -0.79 14.01
CA ASP A 361 -13.39 -1.31 15.38
C ASP A 361 -12.17 -2.21 15.67
N CYS A 362 -11.30 -2.45 14.68
CA CYS A 362 -10.12 -3.33 14.76
C CYS A 362 -10.45 -4.75 15.23
N SER A 363 -11.68 -5.22 15.00
CA SER A 363 -12.17 -6.50 15.52
C SER A 363 -11.82 -7.69 14.64
N GLN A 364 -11.36 -7.47 13.42
CA GLN A 364 -11.10 -8.52 12.43
C GLN A 364 -9.61 -8.67 12.13
N ILE A 365 -9.17 -9.91 12.08
CA ILE A 365 -7.87 -10.30 11.52
C ILE A 365 -8.09 -10.55 10.04
N MET A 366 -7.38 -9.82 9.19
CA MET A 366 -7.48 -9.94 7.73
C MET A 366 -6.14 -10.28 7.06
N VAL A 367 -5.07 -10.29 7.86
CA VAL A 367 -3.71 -10.57 7.44
C VAL A 367 -3.12 -11.63 8.35
N TRP A 368 -2.62 -12.71 7.75
CA TRP A 368 -1.91 -13.77 8.46
C TRP A 368 -0.51 -13.92 7.89
N GLN A 369 0.49 -13.86 8.74
CA GLN A 369 1.87 -14.14 8.38
C GLN A 369 2.22 -15.57 8.77
N TYR A 370 2.85 -16.30 7.86
CA TYR A 370 3.27 -17.66 8.11
C TYR A 370 4.80 -17.76 8.08
N SER A 371 5.39 -18.05 9.23
CA SER A 371 6.81 -18.36 9.35
C SER A 371 7.02 -19.87 9.23
N MET A 372 7.61 -20.28 8.10
CA MET A 372 8.06 -21.64 7.86
C MET A 372 9.44 -21.84 8.47
N PRO A 373 9.71 -22.97 9.17
CA PRO A 373 11.08 -23.32 9.52
C PRO A 373 11.95 -23.45 8.26
N SER A 374 13.16 -22.92 8.33
CA SER A 374 14.24 -23.35 7.44
C SER A 374 14.51 -24.83 7.74
N SER A 375 14.33 -25.69 6.75
CA SER A 375 14.84 -27.06 6.87
C SER A 375 16.36 -26.96 6.90
N GLN A 376 16.97 -27.27 8.05
CA GLN A 376 18.42 -27.46 8.15
C GLN A 376 18.89 -28.60 7.25
#